data_AF-A0A699ZKF4-F1
#
_entry.id   AF-A0A699ZKF4-F1
#
_cell.length_a   1.000
_cell.length_b   1.000
_cell.length_c   1.000
_cell.angle_alpha   90.00
_cell.angle_beta   90.00
_cell.angle_gamma   90.00
#
_symmetry.space_group_name_H-M   'P 1'
#
loop_
_entity.id
_entity.type
_entity.pdbx_description
1 polymer ?
#
loop_
_entity_poly.entity_id
_entity_poly.type
_entity_poly.pdbx_seq_one_letter_code
_entity_poly.pdbx_strand_id
1 'polypeptide(L)'
;MGVKQCFNAPMDQLGYKGSGIYWVKQWSHGLDFFASWLDFFPQKIGHDQDGLNNVVRGEARQGQKELGTADWDQNKRIVWCATNKTAAVSLLPVHLFGNAYTYVTGQVHKRYNSTLYATHWVWTGGSPECKIQNVRDAGKYLDPPEYYGQEGPEPKPGVPHPPPLMLLTMDLDRPTIPDGYNQLPFNNTEDMIQFHIAAGTYQLRQAYYGIMAAMALGRTWVLPGFHCYCARNWYMTQRCRINGETHTMFPYKCALADLLRARKVLQGITIRMGYMDKRVVHVREYSFLDNAKVPAELKASRLVLAPAATATPKTDDPLPPLVVRQVEGVDTATVPWPLNTDQLAKLVGGLPQAYRIIHLANATLTLGNGWADPKEWTAFDKQIQVYKAYWCCRSPADQERLKAPDKISFEILPADRKLLLAPAS
;
A
#
# COMPACT_ATOMS: atom_id res chain seq x y z
N MET A 1 31.10 -6.69 18.15
CA MET A 1 30.80 -5.24 18.08
C MET A 1 30.27 -4.97 16.68
N GLY A 2 29.10 -4.32 16.53
CA GLY A 2 28.56 -3.99 15.21
C GLY A 2 27.03 -3.79 15.23
N VAL A 3 26.62 -2.54 15.43
CA VAL A 3 25.29 -1.93 15.21
C VAL A 3 24.09 -2.60 15.93
N LYS A 4 23.82 -2.12 17.16
CA LYS A 4 22.51 -2.25 17.81
C LYS A 4 21.55 -1.21 17.20
N GLN A 5 20.57 -1.67 16.42
CA GLN A 5 19.56 -0.82 15.82
C GLN A 5 18.72 -0.13 16.91
N CYS A 6 18.73 1.20 16.89
CA CYS A 6 17.88 2.05 17.72
C CYS A 6 16.41 1.85 17.31
N PHE A 7 15.52 1.86 18.31
CA PHE A 7 14.07 1.63 18.22
C PHE A 7 13.62 0.17 18.01
N ASN A 8 13.73 -0.66 19.06
CA ASN A 8 12.66 -1.60 19.51
C ASN A 8 13.09 -2.78 20.41
N ALA A 9 14.32 -2.92 20.89
CA ALA A 9 14.57 -3.89 21.99
C ALA A 9 14.05 -3.25 23.29
N PRO A 10 13.07 -3.77 24.07
CA PRO A 10 12.58 -5.14 24.23
C PRO A 10 11.10 -5.31 23.79
N MET A 11 10.64 -4.61 22.76
CA MET A 11 9.36 -4.90 22.10
C MET A 11 9.46 -6.07 21.10
N ASP A 12 10.67 -6.54 20.82
CA ASP A 12 10.97 -7.81 20.14
C ASP A 12 10.74 -9.04 21.01
N GLN A 13 10.94 -8.93 22.33
CA GLN A 13 10.74 -10.03 23.28
C GLN A 13 9.34 -10.07 23.92
N LEU A 14 8.63 -8.95 23.87
CA LEU A 14 7.25 -8.86 24.37
C LEU A 14 6.22 -9.41 23.38
N GLY A 15 6.55 -9.55 22.09
CA GLY A 15 5.64 -10.08 21.07
C GLY A 15 4.43 -9.18 20.87
N TYR A 16 4.32 -8.58 19.69
CA TYR A 16 3.30 -7.62 19.26
C TYR A 16 3.53 -6.16 19.70
N LYS A 17 3.64 -5.28 18.69
CA LYS A 17 4.05 -3.87 18.79
C LYS A 17 2.87 -2.94 18.49
N GLY A 18 2.21 -2.42 19.53
CA GLY A 18 1.19 -1.37 19.44
C GLY A 18 1.56 -0.20 20.32
N SER A 19 2.40 0.72 19.85
CA SER A 19 2.99 1.78 20.69
C SER A 19 2.31 3.14 20.59
N GLY A 20 0.98 3.21 20.62
CA GLY A 20 0.32 4.53 20.72
C GLY A 20 -1.08 4.52 21.31
N ILE A 21 -1.47 3.43 21.97
CA ILE A 21 -2.62 3.42 22.86
C ILE A 21 -2.09 2.94 24.20
N TYR A 22 -2.26 3.80 25.21
CA TYR A 22 -1.81 3.54 26.56
C TYR A 22 -3.02 3.54 27.47
N TRP A 23 -3.12 2.51 28.32
CA TRP A 23 -4.07 2.51 29.41
C TRP A 23 -3.31 2.57 30.72
N VAL A 24 -3.41 3.70 31.40
CA VAL A 24 -2.79 3.93 32.71
C VAL A 24 -3.87 3.84 33.78
N LYS A 25 -3.66 3.00 34.79
CA LYS A 25 -4.50 3.01 36.00
C LYS A 25 -4.21 4.26 36.81
N GLN A 26 -5.24 4.99 37.22
CA GLN A 26 -5.12 6.19 38.06
C GLN A 26 -4.90 5.84 39.54
N TRP A 27 -3.90 5.01 39.83
CA TRP A 27 -3.40 4.75 41.18
C TRP A 27 -2.15 5.58 41.42
N SER A 28 -1.75 5.80 42.68
CA SER A 28 -0.55 6.59 43.03
C SER A 28 0.67 6.19 42.19
N HIS A 29 0.99 4.90 42.15
CA HIS A 29 2.11 4.37 41.36
C HIS A 29 1.98 4.59 39.84
N GLY A 30 0.76 4.57 39.31
CA GLY A 30 0.49 4.84 37.89
C GLY A 30 0.62 6.32 37.54
N LEU A 31 0.21 7.21 38.46
CA LEU A 31 0.39 8.65 38.34
C LEU A 31 1.87 9.04 38.47
N ASP A 32 2.60 8.44 39.41
CA ASP A 32 4.05 8.66 39.58
C ASP A 32 4.82 8.24 38.32
N PHE A 33 4.48 7.07 37.77
CA PHE A 33 5.03 6.60 36.50
C PHE A 33 4.73 7.58 35.36
N PHE A 34 3.48 8.05 35.26
CA PHE A 34 3.08 8.97 34.21
C PHE A 34 3.78 10.33 34.34
N ALA A 35 3.93 10.86 35.56
CA ALA A 35 4.69 12.07 35.84
C ALA A 35 6.17 11.91 35.41
N SER A 36 6.80 10.80 35.80
CA SER A 36 8.17 10.49 35.37
C SER A 36 8.29 10.38 33.85
N TRP A 37 7.33 9.76 33.16
CA TRP A 37 7.32 9.73 31.70
C TRP A 37 7.13 11.13 31.09
N LEU A 38 6.28 11.98 31.65
CA LEU A 38 6.09 13.36 31.20
C LEU A 38 7.36 14.20 31.32
N ASP A 39 8.19 13.96 32.34
CA ASP A 39 9.47 14.66 32.53
C ASP A 39 10.49 14.40 31.41
N PHE A 40 10.26 13.38 30.58
CA PHE A 40 11.10 13.08 29.40
C PHE A 40 10.70 13.93 28.17
N PHE A 41 9.53 14.56 28.14
CA PHE A 41 9.10 15.39 27.00
C PHE A 41 10.00 16.63 26.80
N PRO A 42 10.36 17.41 27.83
CA PRO A 42 11.27 18.55 27.68
C PRO A 42 12.70 18.14 27.26
N GLN A 43 13.10 16.89 27.51
CA GLN A 43 14.47 16.40 27.33
C GLN A 43 14.84 16.06 25.87
N LYS A 44 13.92 16.27 24.91
CA LYS A 44 14.13 16.03 23.46
C LYS A 44 14.63 14.62 23.12
N ILE A 45 14.21 13.60 23.86
CA ILE A 45 14.74 12.22 23.73
C ILE A 45 14.15 11.45 22.54
N GLY A 46 13.76 12.14 21.47
CA GLY A 46 13.09 11.56 20.32
C GLY A 46 11.56 11.59 20.45
N HIS A 47 10.93 10.43 20.37
CA HIS A 47 9.47 10.27 20.34
C HIS A 47 8.95 9.91 21.74
N ASP A 48 7.65 10.08 21.99
CA ASP A 48 7.00 9.72 23.27
C ASP A 48 7.30 8.27 23.71
N GLN A 49 7.36 7.34 22.75
CA GLN A 49 7.75 5.94 22.94
C GLN A 49 9.18 5.77 23.47
N ASP A 50 10.09 6.71 23.16
CA ASP A 50 11.44 6.69 23.69
C ASP A 50 11.47 7.11 25.15
N GLY A 51 10.73 8.15 25.50
CA GLY A 51 10.54 8.51 26.90
C GLY A 51 10.00 7.33 27.70
N LEU A 52 8.94 6.70 27.19
CA LEU A 52 8.31 5.55 27.85
C LEU A 52 9.30 4.40 28.04
N ASN A 53 10.00 4.01 26.96
CA ASN A 53 10.97 2.92 27.03
C ASN A 53 12.15 3.23 27.95
N ASN A 54 12.52 4.50 28.16
CA ASN A 54 13.52 4.89 29.13
C ASN A 54 12.99 4.75 30.56
N VAL A 55 11.81 5.29 30.86
CA VAL A 55 11.18 5.19 32.20
C VAL A 55 10.93 3.73 32.59
N VAL A 56 10.53 2.90 31.61
CA VAL A 56 10.30 1.46 31.82
C VAL A 56 11.60 0.69 32.06
N ARG A 57 12.72 1.04 31.40
CA ARG A 57 13.91 0.17 31.34
C ARG A 57 15.16 0.71 32.03
N GLY A 58 15.25 2.01 32.23
CA GLY A 58 16.36 2.72 32.84
C GLY A 58 17.72 2.35 32.25
N GLU A 59 18.60 1.85 33.11
CA GLU A 59 19.98 1.47 32.82
C GLU A 59 20.07 0.49 31.63
N ALA A 60 19.15 -0.48 31.54
CA ALA A 60 19.17 -1.50 30.50
C ALA A 60 19.00 -0.96 29.07
N ARG A 61 18.55 0.28 28.90
CA ARG A 61 18.38 0.91 27.57
C ARG A 61 19.44 1.96 27.24
N GLN A 62 19.68 2.91 28.15
CA GLN A 62 20.60 4.04 27.90
C GLN A 62 21.68 4.19 28.97
N GLY A 63 21.82 3.26 29.92
CA GLY A 63 22.80 3.36 31.01
C GLY A 63 22.44 4.36 32.11
N GLN A 64 21.18 4.80 32.17
CA GLN A 64 20.62 5.65 33.23
C GLN A 64 20.51 4.90 34.56
N LYS A 65 21.60 4.90 35.33
CA LYS A 65 21.72 4.15 36.60
C LYS A 65 20.70 4.60 37.65
N GLU A 66 20.32 5.87 37.63
CA GLU A 66 19.35 6.48 38.53
C GLU A 66 17.94 5.87 38.44
N LEU A 67 17.57 5.33 37.27
CA LEU A 67 16.31 4.62 37.08
C LEU A 67 16.41 3.13 37.41
N GLY A 68 17.61 2.57 37.54
CA GLY A 68 17.82 1.14 37.75
C GLY A 68 17.45 0.28 36.52
N THR A 69 17.24 -1.02 36.74
CA THR A 69 16.88 -2.00 35.69
C THR A 69 15.48 -2.56 35.96
N ALA A 70 14.71 -2.73 34.88
CA ALA A 70 13.40 -3.36 34.91
C ALA A 70 13.46 -4.83 35.33
N ASP A 71 12.43 -5.32 36.01
CA ASP A 71 12.24 -6.76 36.26
C ASP A 71 11.18 -7.31 35.31
N TRP A 72 11.44 -8.45 34.67
CA TRP A 72 10.60 -8.98 33.61
C TRP A 72 10.05 -10.36 33.96
N ASP A 73 8.73 -10.42 34.18
CA ASP A 73 7.99 -11.67 34.29
C ASP A 73 7.48 -12.08 32.90
N GLN A 74 8.25 -12.94 32.23
CA GLN A 74 7.95 -13.44 30.89
C GLN A 74 6.64 -14.23 30.84
N ASN A 75 6.37 -15.03 31.89
CA ASN A 75 5.20 -15.89 31.95
C ASN A 75 3.91 -15.08 32.03
N LYS A 76 3.94 -13.95 32.75
CA LYS A 76 2.80 -13.04 32.87
C LYS A 76 2.77 -11.95 31.81
N ARG A 77 3.83 -11.81 30.99
CA ARG A 77 4.02 -10.69 30.05
C ARG A 77 3.90 -9.33 30.75
N ILE A 78 4.53 -9.21 31.91
CA ILE A 78 4.55 -8.00 32.73
C ILE A 78 5.99 -7.54 32.90
N VAL A 79 6.24 -6.26 32.62
CA VAL A 79 7.50 -5.59 32.93
C VAL A 79 7.27 -4.69 34.13
N TRP A 80 7.92 -4.99 35.25
CA TRP A 80 8.02 -4.08 36.37
C TRP A 80 9.02 -2.99 36.03
N CYS A 81 8.53 -1.77 35.96
CA CYS A 81 9.28 -0.62 35.46
C CYS A 81 10.51 -0.37 36.33
N ALA A 82 11.60 0.04 35.68
CA ALA A 82 12.82 0.45 36.35
C ALA A 82 12.52 1.57 37.37
N THR A 83 11.74 2.57 36.94
CA THR A 83 11.22 3.62 37.81
C THR A 83 10.44 3.02 38.97
N ASN A 84 10.95 3.19 40.19
CA ASN A 84 10.40 2.79 41.48
C ASN A 84 10.02 1.30 41.68
N LYS A 85 10.09 0.43 40.66
CA LYS A 85 9.67 -0.99 40.69
C LYS A 85 8.23 -1.25 41.13
N THR A 86 7.39 -0.23 41.27
CA THR A 86 6.00 -0.36 41.71
C THR A 86 5.00 -0.26 40.56
N ALA A 87 5.41 0.35 39.44
CA ALA A 87 4.60 0.38 38.22
C ALA A 87 4.87 -0.87 37.36
N ALA A 88 3.79 -1.54 36.95
CA ALA A 88 3.84 -2.65 36.02
C ALA A 88 3.28 -2.21 34.65
N VAL A 89 3.97 -2.58 33.58
CA VAL A 89 3.53 -2.41 32.19
C VAL A 89 3.24 -3.79 31.60
N SER A 90 2.11 -3.89 30.91
CA SER A 90 1.75 -5.06 30.11
C SER A 90 1.22 -4.62 28.74
N LEU A 91 0.99 -5.58 27.84
CA LEU A 91 0.62 -5.34 26.46
C LEU A 91 -0.89 -5.39 26.27
N LEU A 92 -1.41 -4.40 25.55
CA LEU A 92 -2.77 -4.48 25.02
C LEU A 92 -2.82 -5.53 23.89
N PRO A 93 -3.80 -6.45 23.90
CA PRO A 93 -3.90 -7.48 22.86
C PRO A 93 -4.26 -6.84 21.52
N VAL A 94 -3.43 -7.04 20.49
CA VAL A 94 -3.60 -6.37 19.19
C VAL A 94 -4.86 -6.75 18.42
N HIS A 95 -5.50 -7.85 18.77
CA HIS A 95 -6.80 -8.21 18.19
C HIS A 95 -7.95 -7.37 18.77
N LEU A 96 -7.74 -6.66 19.89
CA LEU A 96 -8.66 -5.67 20.47
C LEU A 96 -8.16 -4.23 20.21
N PHE A 97 -6.85 -4.00 20.36
CA PHE A 97 -6.19 -2.72 20.20
C PHE A 97 -5.26 -2.77 18.99
N GLY A 98 -5.87 -2.67 17.81
CA GLY A 98 -5.18 -2.84 16.55
C GLY A 98 -4.23 -1.70 16.21
N ASN A 99 -3.40 -1.96 15.22
CA ASN A 99 -2.71 -0.95 14.43
C ASN A 99 -3.09 -1.12 12.94
N ALA A 100 -2.67 -0.22 12.05
CA ALA A 100 -3.06 -0.32 10.65
C ALA A 100 -2.66 -1.68 10.03
N TYR A 101 -1.49 -2.23 10.39
CA TYR A 101 -1.08 -3.56 9.93
C TYR A 101 -2.01 -4.66 10.45
N THR A 102 -2.28 -4.74 11.74
CA THR A 102 -3.11 -5.82 12.33
C THR A 102 -4.61 -5.65 12.06
N TYR A 103 -5.08 -4.43 11.81
CA TYR A 103 -6.48 -4.13 11.49
C TYR A 103 -6.76 -4.26 9.99
N VAL A 104 -6.05 -3.48 9.15
CA VAL A 104 -6.35 -3.34 7.72
C VAL A 104 -5.75 -4.49 6.93
N THR A 105 -4.45 -4.75 7.15
CA THR A 105 -3.66 -5.70 6.37
C THR A 105 -3.88 -7.14 6.84
N GLY A 106 -3.47 -7.47 8.07
CA GLY A 106 -3.52 -8.81 8.63
C GLY A 106 -4.89 -9.22 9.19
N GLN A 107 -5.79 -8.25 9.40
CA GLN A 107 -7.16 -8.47 9.91
C GLN A 107 -7.21 -9.43 11.11
N VAL A 108 -6.25 -9.30 12.03
CA VAL A 108 -6.03 -10.21 13.16
C VAL A 108 -7.25 -10.30 14.06
N HIS A 109 -7.99 -9.20 14.24
CA HIS A 109 -9.26 -9.20 14.97
C HIS A 109 -10.27 -10.21 14.41
N LYS A 110 -10.35 -10.40 13.08
CA LYS A 110 -11.23 -11.40 12.47
C LYS A 110 -10.75 -12.83 12.76
N ARG A 111 -9.44 -13.04 12.83
CA ARG A 111 -8.85 -14.36 13.18
C ARG A 111 -9.20 -14.79 14.59
N TYR A 112 -9.28 -13.83 15.50
CA TYR A 112 -9.67 -14.04 16.89
C TYR A 112 -11.17 -13.87 17.14
N ASN A 113 -11.98 -13.67 16.09
CA ASN A 113 -13.40 -13.31 16.20
C ASN A 113 -13.67 -12.25 17.28
N SER A 114 -12.82 -11.23 17.31
CA SER A 114 -12.78 -10.21 18.35
C SER A 114 -13.32 -8.88 17.84
N THR A 115 -14.04 -8.17 18.70
CA THR A 115 -14.44 -6.78 18.44
C THR A 115 -13.25 -5.87 18.73
N LEU A 116 -12.88 -5.04 17.74
CA LEU A 116 -11.86 -4.01 17.93
C LEU A 116 -12.39 -2.87 18.82
N TYR A 117 -11.60 -2.51 19.84
CA TYR A 117 -11.85 -1.37 20.72
C TYR A 117 -11.26 -0.09 20.17
N ALA A 118 -10.02 -0.14 19.68
CA ALA A 118 -9.33 1.02 19.14
C ALA A 118 -8.28 0.60 18.09
N THR A 119 -7.94 1.53 17.19
CA THR A 119 -6.88 1.33 16.21
C THR A 119 -5.93 2.53 16.19
N HIS A 120 -4.63 2.26 16.33
CA HIS A 120 -3.58 3.25 16.12
C HIS A 120 -3.03 3.17 14.68
N TRP A 121 -3.19 4.23 13.88
CA TRP A 121 -2.86 4.25 12.45
C TRP A 121 -1.35 4.36 12.15
N VAL A 122 -0.62 3.31 12.50
CA VAL A 122 0.83 3.13 12.29
C VAL A 122 1.14 1.74 11.73
N TRP A 123 2.41 1.49 11.36
CA TRP A 123 2.93 0.21 10.83
C TRP A 123 2.57 -0.13 9.36
N THR A 124 2.12 0.85 8.57
CA THR A 124 1.79 0.68 7.14
C THR A 124 2.32 1.84 6.27
N GLY A 125 3.37 2.52 6.74
CA GLY A 125 4.00 3.68 6.09
C GLY A 125 4.11 4.90 6.99
N GLY A 126 5.18 5.68 6.83
CA GLY A 126 5.51 6.79 7.75
C GLY A 126 4.84 8.12 7.43
N SER A 127 4.31 8.34 6.22
CA SER A 127 3.74 9.64 5.84
C SER A 127 2.25 9.76 6.19
N PRO A 128 1.73 10.99 6.38
CA PRO A 128 0.30 11.21 6.58
C PRO A 128 -0.57 10.60 5.49
N GLU A 129 -0.13 10.65 4.23
CA GLU A 129 -0.87 10.10 3.09
C GLU A 129 -0.99 8.58 3.18
N CYS A 130 0.04 7.87 3.68
CA CYS A 130 -0.06 6.44 3.97
C CYS A 130 -1.15 6.17 5.02
N LYS A 131 -1.22 6.98 6.09
CA LYS A 131 -2.21 6.79 7.16
C LYS A 131 -3.62 7.01 6.63
N ILE A 132 -3.86 8.12 5.93
CA ILE A 132 -5.15 8.46 5.29
C ILE A 132 -5.61 7.31 4.39
N GLN A 133 -4.70 6.81 3.54
CA GLN A 133 -5.00 5.69 2.64
C GLN A 133 -5.48 4.45 3.40
N ASN A 134 -4.82 4.05 4.48
CA ASN A 134 -5.24 2.90 5.28
C ASN A 134 -6.61 3.13 5.96
N VAL A 135 -6.89 4.38 6.37
CA VAL A 135 -8.20 4.72 6.93
C VAL A 135 -9.30 4.64 5.87
N ARG A 136 -9.01 5.05 4.63
CA ARG A 136 -9.90 4.88 3.46
C ARG A 136 -10.11 3.41 3.12
N ASP A 137 -9.05 2.61 3.09
CA ASP A 137 -9.12 1.16 2.85
C ASP A 137 -9.97 0.43 3.90
N ALA A 138 -10.05 0.97 5.12
CA ALA A 138 -10.93 0.48 6.18
C ALA A 138 -12.37 1.04 6.10
N GLY A 139 -12.67 1.92 5.14
CA GLY A 139 -13.96 2.61 5.02
C GLY A 139 -14.26 3.56 6.17
N LYS A 140 -13.23 4.10 6.84
CA LYS A 140 -13.37 4.94 8.06
C LYS A 140 -13.01 6.40 7.84
N TYR A 141 -12.45 6.75 6.68
CA TYR A 141 -12.05 8.14 6.43
C TYR A 141 -13.28 8.98 6.07
N LEU A 142 -13.32 10.21 6.59
CA LEU A 142 -14.42 11.15 6.36
C LEU A 142 -14.10 12.01 5.14
N ASP A 143 -14.19 11.41 3.96
CA ASP A 143 -14.11 12.15 2.71
C ASP A 143 -15.38 12.97 2.46
N PRO A 144 -15.24 14.16 1.84
CA PRO A 144 -16.37 15.01 1.46
C PRO A 144 -17.15 14.39 0.28
N PRO A 145 -18.43 14.77 0.05
CA PRO A 145 -19.23 14.22 -1.04
C PRO A 145 -18.60 14.35 -2.43
N GLU A 146 -17.87 15.44 -2.68
CA GLU A 146 -17.20 15.76 -3.94
C GLU A 146 -16.17 14.68 -4.30
N TYR A 147 -15.52 14.07 -3.31
CA TYR A 147 -14.56 12.98 -3.51
C TYR A 147 -15.15 11.81 -4.31
N TYR A 148 -16.45 11.56 -4.13
CA TYR A 148 -17.19 10.43 -4.68
C TYR A 148 -17.90 10.75 -6.01
N GLY A 149 -18.03 12.02 -6.39
CA GLY A 149 -18.85 12.44 -7.52
C GLY A 149 -18.17 13.31 -8.57
N GLN A 150 -17.06 13.99 -8.23
CA GLN A 150 -16.42 15.03 -9.05
C GLN A 150 -14.94 14.72 -9.34
N GLU A 151 -14.42 15.23 -10.46
CA GLU A 151 -12.98 15.16 -10.77
C GLU A 151 -12.16 16.17 -9.97
N GLY A 152 -10.88 15.88 -9.74
CA GLY A 152 -9.95 16.82 -9.12
C GLY A 152 -10.12 17.00 -7.59
N PRO A 153 -9.38 17.97 -7.00
CA PRO A 153 -9.48 18.32 -5.58
C PRO A 153 -10.75 19.15 -5.30
N GLU A 154 -11.08 19.33 -4.01
CA GLU A 154 -12.20 20.16 -3.56
C GLU A 154 -12.27 21.51 -4.30
N PRO A 155 -13.46 21.92 -4.79
CA PRO A 155 -13.62 23.17 -5.51
C PRO A 155 -13.24 24.36 -4.62
N LYS A 156 -12.33 25.20 -5.11
CA LYS A 156 -12.04 26.49 -4.48
C LYS A 156 -13.13 27.50 -4.86
N PRO A 157 -13.49 28.44 -3.96
CA PRO A 157 -14.43 29.50 -4.29
C PRO A 157 -14.01 30.25 -5.56
N GLY A 158 -14.94 30.43 -6.51
CA GLY A 158 -14.71 31.13 -7.78
C GLY A 158 -14.12 30.27 -8.90
N VAL A 159 -13.90 28.97 -8.69
CA VAL A 159 -13.51 28.03 -9.75
C VAL A 159 -14.76 27.28 -10.23
N PRO A 160 -15.00 27.13 -11.55
CA PRO A 160 -16.11 26.33 -12.07
C PRO A 160 -16.15 24.95 -11.42
N HIS A 161 -17.36 24.42 -11.19
CA HIS A 161 -17.51 23.07 -10.65
C HIS A 161 -16.72 22.08 -11.50
N PRO A 162 -15.96 21.16 -10.87
CA PRO A 162 -15.21 20.16 -11.62
C PRO A 162 -16.15 19.30 -12.48
N PRO A 163 -15.67 18.78 -13.61
CA PRO A 163 -16.45 17.84 -14.42
C PRO A 163 -16.84 16.60 -13.60
N PRO A 164 -17.88 15.86 -14.06
CA PRO A 164 -18.30 14.63 -13.39
C PRO A 164 -17.14 13.64 -13.37
N LEU A 165 -16.98 12.94 -12.24
CA LEU A 165 -15.93 11.94 -12.08
C LEU A 165 -15.99 10.87 -13.17
N MET A 166 -14.93 10.77 -13.99
CA MET A 166 -14.70 9.70 -14.95
C MET A 166 -13.60 8.77 -14.44
N LEU A 167 -13.92 7.47 -14.36
CA LEU A 167 -13.07 6.45 -13.76
C LEU A 167 -12.55 5.45 -14.78
N LEU A 168 -11.33 5.00 -14.55
CA LEU A 168 -10.78 3.79 -15.13
C LEU A 168 -10.54 2.75 -14.02
N THR A 169 -10.98 1.53 -14.25
CA THR A 169 -10.65 0.35 -13.45
C THR A 169 -10.02 -0.72 -14.34
N MET A 170 -9.34 -1.69 -13.75
CA MET A 170 -8.82 -2.85 -14.47
C MET A 170 -8.77 -4.08 -13.57
N ASP A 171 -8.77 -5.24 -14.20
CA ASP A 171 -8.43 -6.49 -13.53
C ASP A 171 -6.91 -6.70 -13.46
N LEU A 172 -6.49 -7.45 -12.44
CA LEU A 172 -5.13 -7.96 -12.31
C LEU A 172 -5.20 -9.48 -12.22
N ASP A 173 -4.34 -10.14 -13.00
CA ASP A 173 -3.94 -11.49 -12.67
C ASP A 173 -3.03 -11.46 -11.44
N ARG A 174 -3.35 -12.29 -10.44
CA ARG A 174 -2.70 -12.29 -9.14
C ARG A 174 -2.13 -13.68 -8.87
N PRO A 175 -0.81 -13.80 -8.60
CA PRO A 175 -0.21 -15.11 -8.33
C PRO A 175 -0.90 -15.84 -7.18
N THR A 176 -1.13 -17.14 -7.34
CA THR A 176 -1.61 -17.97 -6.25
C THR A 176 -0.50 -18.18 -5.23
N ILE A 177 -0.85 -18.27 -3.94
CA ILE A 177 0.15 -18.62 -2.92
C ILE A 177 0.65 -20.05 -3.16
N PRO A 178 1.95 -20.33 -2.92
CA PRO A 178 2.45 -21.69 -2.86
C PRO A 178 1.78 -22.50 -1.74
N ASP A 179 1.73 -23.82 -1.90
CA ASP A 179 1.24 -24.72 -0.87
C ASP A 179 2.07 -24.60 0.42
N GLY A 180 1.40 -24.58 1.57
CA GLY A 180 2.07 -24.46 2.86
C GLY A 180 2.70 -23.09 3.15
N TYR A 181 2.53 -22.07 2.29
CA TYR A 181 3.20 -20.77 2.42
C TYR A 181 3.00 -20.10 3.79
N ASN A 182 1.81 -20.25 4.37
CA ASN A 182 1.49 -19.67 5.68
C ASN A 182 2.12 -20.41 6.87
N GLN A 183 2.57 -21.65 6.66
CA GLN A 183 3.15 -22.56 7.65
C GLN A 183 4.68 -22.63 7.57
N LEU A 184 5.29 -21.98 6.57
CA LEU A 184 6.74 -22.00 6.38
C LEU A 184 7.48 -21.54 7.65
N PRO A 185 8.56 -22.24 8.05
CA PRO A 185 9.35 -21.89 9.22
C PRO A 185 10.18 -20.61 9.00
N PHE A 186 10.75 -20.09 10.08
CA PHE A 186 11.47 -18.81 10.07
C PHE A 186 12.66 -18.78 9.10
N ASN A 187 13.37 -19.89 8.94
CA ASN A 187 14.49 -20.03 8.00
C ASN A 187 14.09 -19.90 6.51
N ASN A 188 12.80 -20.00 6.17
CA ASN A 188 12.30 -19.78 4.80
C ASN A 188 11.86 -18.34 4.53
N THR A 189 12.14 -17.40 5.44
CA THR A 189 11.71 -16.00 5.27
C THR A 189 12.24 -15.39 3.96
N GLU A 190 13.48 -15.67 3.56
CA GLU A 190 14.01 -15.16 2.28
C GLU A 190 13.25 -15.72 1.06
N ASP A 191 12.91 -17.01 1.05
CA ASP A 191 12.14 -17.60 -0.06
C ASP A 191 10.77 -16.92 -0.18
N MET A 192 10.13 -16.65 0.96
CA MET A 192 8.87 -15.91 1.02
C MET A 192 9.02 -14.49 0.47
N ILE A 193 10.12 -13.81 0.81
CA ILE A 193 10.45 -12.47 0.30
C ILE A 193 10.61 -12.51 -1.21
N GLN A 194 11.40 -13.45 -1.76
CA GLN A 194 11.62 -13.55 -3.20
C GLN A 194 10.31 -13.79 -3.97
N PHE A 195 9.45 -14.68 -3.46
CA PHE A 195 8.10 -14.85 -4.01
C PHE A 195 7.29 -13.55 -3.96
N HIS A 196 7.32 -12.83 -2.84
CA HIS A 196 6.61 -11.55 -2.71
C HIS A 196 7.11 -10.51 -3.72
N ILE A 197 8.42 -10.39 -3.94
CA ILE A 197 8.99 -9.45 -4.91
C ILE A 197 8.59 -9.84 -6.34
N ALA A 198 8.66 -11.12 -6.69
CA ALA A 198 8.24 -11.61 -8.00
C ALA A 198 6.75 -11.35 -8.23
N ALA A 199 5.90 -11.68 -7.27
CA ALA A 199 4.45 -11.50 -7.36
C ALA A 199 4.03 -10.03 -7.36
N GLY A 200 4.67 -9.18 -6.58
CA GLY A 200 4.45 -7.73 -6.60
C GLY A 200 4.88 -7.10 -7.92
N THR A 201 6.03 -7.52 -8.46
CA THR A 201 6.53 -7.09 -9.77
C THR A 201 5.58 -7.51 -10.89
N TYR A 202 5.08 -8.75 -10.88
CA TYR A 202 4.13 -9.23 -11.87
C TYR A 202 2.85 -8.37 -11.91
N GLN A 203 2.29 -8.04 -10.75
CA GLN A 203 1.10 -7.19 -10.67
C GLN A 203 1.39 -5.73 -11.07
N LEU A 204 2.54 -5.17 -10.66
CA LEU A 204 2.93 -3.79 -11.02
C LEU A 204 3.15 -3.64 -12.53
N ARG A 205 3.70 -4.66 -13.21
CA ARG A 205 3.85 -4.69 -14.66
C ARG A 205 2.51 -4.68 -15.41
N GLN A 206 1.47 -5.26 -14.84
CA GLN A 206 0.12 -5.14 -15.39
C GLN A 206 -0.44 -3.74 -15.13
N ALA A 207 -0.31 -3.25 -13.89
CA ALA A 207 -0.78 -1.92 -13.48
C ALA A 207 -0.14 -0.78 -14.29
N TYR A 208 1.08 -0.96 -14.79
CA TYR A 208 1.74 -0.08 -15.76
C TYR A 208 0.83 0.26 -16.96
N TYR A 209 0.12 -0.73 -17.52
CA TYR A 209 -0.81 -0.53 -18.63
C TYR A 209 -2.11 0.15 -18.19
N GLY A 210 -2.56 -0.08 -16.96
CA GLY A 210 -3.69 0.66 -16.38
C GLY A 210 -3.40 2.15 -16.23
N ILE A 211 -2.19 2.52 -15.79
CA ILE A 211 -1.77 3.92 -15.68
C ILE A 211 -1.66 4.56 -17.06
N MET A 212 -1.10 3.84 -18.03
CA MET A 212 -1.04 4.27 -19.43
C MET A 212 -2.43 4.52 -20.01
N ALA A 213 -3.37 3.59 -19.83
CA ALA A 213 -4.75 3.75 -20.23
C ALA A 213 -5.43 4.96 -19.56
N ALA A 214 -5.25 5.12 -18.25
CA ALA A 214 -5.85 6.24 -17.52
C ALA A 214 -5.36 7.58 -18.04
N MET A 215 -4.06 7.65 -18.38
CA MET A 215 -3.45 8.83 -18.98
C MET A 215 -3.96 9.11 -20.39
N ALA A 216 -4.08 8.08 -21.24
CA ALA A 216 -4.58 8.20 -22.59
C ALA A 216 -6.06 8.65 -22.63
N LEU A 217 -6.85 8.18 -21.67
CA LEU A 217 -8.28 8.48 -21.57
C LEU A 217 -8.60 9.74 -20.77
N GLY A 218 -7.62 10.34 -20.09
CA GLY A 218 -7.83 11.47 -19.18
C GLY A 218 -8.74 11.13 -18.00
N ARG A 219 -8.68 9.90 -17.48
CA ARG A 219 -9.58 9.41 -16.41
C ARG A 219 -8.86 9.25 -15.08
N THR A 220 -9.60 9.42 -13.99
CA THR A 220 -9.11 9.07 -12.65
C THR A 220 -8.99 7.55 -12.53
N TRP A 221 -7.82 7.07 -12.13
CA TRP A 221 -7.56 5.64 -12.00
C TRP A 221 -7.95 5.13 -10.62
N VAL A 222 -8.87 4.19 -10.57
CA VAL A 222 -9.13 3.42 -9.35
C VAL A 222 -8.10 2.30 -9.31
N LEU A 223 -7.24 2.32 -8.29
CA LEU A 223 -6.19 1.31 -8.13
C LEU A 223 -6.81 -0.09 -8.11
N PRO A 224 -6.22 -1.07 -8.80
CA PRO A 224 -6.63 -2.44 -8.59
C PRO A 224 -6.22 -2.90 -7.19
N GLY A 225 -6.99 -3.82 -6.60
CA GLY A 225 -6.59 -4.46 -5.34
C GLY A 225 -5.38 -5.36 -5.56
N PHE A 226 -4.20 -4.95 -5.10
CA PHE A 226 -2.99 -5.78 -5.17
C PHE A 226 -2.97 -6.83 -4.06
N HIS A 227 -2.37 -7.99 -4.33
CA HIS A 227 -2.06 -9.02 -3.33
C HIS A 227 -0.61 -8.93 -2.86
N CYS A 228 -0.46 -8.97 -1.53
CA CYS A 228 0.83 -8.99 -0.85
C CYS A 228 1.00 -10.31 -0.10
N TYR A 229 2.25 -10.76 -0.09
CA TYR A 229 2.70 -12.03 0.47
C TYR A 229 3.76 -11.83 1.53
N CYS A 230 4.14 -10.57 1.76
CA CYS A 230 5.06 -10.15 2.79
C CYS A 230 4.69 -8.77 3.30
N ALA A 231 4.68 -8.61 4.62
CA ALA A 231 4.58 -7.31 5.26
C ALA A 231 5.78 -6.46 4.88
N ARG A 232 5.53 -5.21 4.48
CA ARG A 232 6.57 -4.21 4.41
C ARG A 232 6.76 -3.60 5.80
N ASN A 233 8.02 -3.48 6.22
CA ASN A 233 8.35 -2.81 7.48
C ASN A 233 9.66 -2.02 7.33
N TRP A 234 10.06 -1.28 8.37
CA TRP A 234 11.36 -0.58 8.42
C TRP A 234 12.48 -1.40 9.07
N TYR A 235 12.22 -2.68 9.37
CA TYR A 235 13.20 -3.68 9.80
C TYR A 235 12.81 -5.05 9.25
N MET A 236 13.65 -6.07 9.51
CA MET A 236 13.43 -7.43 9.02
C MET A 236 12.09 -8.01 9.48
N THR A 237 11.44 -8.78 8.61
CA THR A 237 10.24 -9.54 8.95
C THR A 237 10.59 -10.96 9.35
N GLN A 238 9.66 -11.67 10.01
CA GLN A 238 9.80 -13.08 10.34
C GLN A 238 8.67 -13.84 9.68
N ARG A 239 8.98 -14.80 8.80
CA ARG A 239 7.97 -15.48 7.96
C ARG A 239 7.07 -14.47 7.25
N CYS A 240 7.69 -13.42 6.74
CA CYS A 240 7.03 -12.32 6.06
C CYS A 240 6.02 -11.50 6.89
N ARG A 241 6.04 -11.62 8.22
CA ARG A 241 5.18 -10.86 9.16
C ARG A 241 6.01 -9.92 10.03
N ILE A 242 5.36 -8.93 10.64
CA ILE A 242 6.00 -8.12 11.68
C ILE A 242 6.42 -9.02 12.84
N ASN A 243 7.59 -8.77 13.45
CA ASN A 243 8.15 -9.62 14.51
C ASN A 243 7.16 -9.97 15.61
N GLY A 244 7.10 -11.26 15.95
CA GLY A 244 6.17 -11.82 16.94
C GLY A 244 4.72 -11.98 16.46
N GLU A 245 4.35 -11.46 15.28
CA GLU A 245 3.03 -11.64 14.67
C GLU A 245 2.95 -12.99 13.95
N THR A 246 1.93 -13.80 14.24
CA THR A 246 1.80 -15.18 13.75
C THR A 246 0.45 -15.51 13.13
N HIS A 247 -0.50 -14.57 13.07
CA HIS A 247 -1.89 -14.81 12.71
C HIS A 247 -2.29 -14.18 11.37
N THR A 248 -1.52 -13.23 10.85
CA THR A 248 -1.71 -12.72 9.49
C THR A 248 -1.61 -13.89 8.51
N MET A 249 -2.50 -13.94 7.53
CA MET A 249 -2.47 -14.95 6.48
C MET A 249 -2.29 -14.28 5.13
N PHE A 250 -1.50 -14.92 4.28
CA PHE A 250 -1.27 -14.51 2.90
C PHE A 250 -2.17 -15.30 1.93
N PRO A 251 -2.54 -14.72 0.77
CA PRO A 251 -2.32 -13.32 0.45
C PRO A 251 -3.27 -12.42 1.24
N TYR A 252 -2.89 -11.16 1.43
CA TYR A 252 -3.82 -10.11 1.85
C TYR A 252 -3.83 -8.97 0.83
N LYS A 253 -4.83 -8.09 0.90
CA LYS A 253 -4.85 -6.86 0.10
C LYS A 253 -3.73 -5.92 0.56
N CYS A 254 -2.80 -5.60 -0.33
CA CYS A 254 -1.67 -4.74 -0.01
C CYS A 254 -2.14 -3.38 0.52
N ALA A 255 -1.44 -2.84 1.52
CA ALA A 255 -1.49 -1.39 1.69
C ALA A 255 -0.80 -0.74 0.48
N LEU A 256 -1.30 0.40 0.00
CA LEU A 256 -0.69 1.08 -1.16
C LEU A 256 0.82 1.32 -0.97
N ALA A 257 1.20 1.65 0.26
CA ALA A 257 2.59 1.88 0.64
C ALA A 257 3.47 0.64 0.45
N ASP A 258 2.94 -0.57 0.42
CA ASP A 258 3.76 -1.79 0.34
C ASP A 258 4.42 -1.93 -1.03
N LEU A 259 3.72 -1.51 -2.10
CA LEU A 259 4.19 -1.63 -3.49
C LEU A 259 4.52 -0.29 -4.14
N LEU A 260 3.86 0.79 -3.73
CA LEU A 260 3.96 2.12 -4.34
C LEU A 260 4.27 3.19 -3.29
N ARG A 261 4.88 4.29 -3.73
CA ARG A 261 5.12 5.46 -2.89
C ARG A 261 3.82 6.23 -2.72
N ALA A 262 3.00 5.83 -1.76
CA ALA A 262 1.66 6.36 -1.53
C ALA A 262 1.59 7.89 -1.55
N ARG A 263 2.51 8.61 -0.87
CA ARG A 263 2.59 10.08 -0.92
C ARG A 263 2.64 10.65 -2.34
N LYS A 264 3.45 10.05 -3.23
CA LYS A 264 3.55 10.51 -4.63
C LYS A 264 2.33 10.12 -5.44
N VAL A 265 1.85 8.89 -5.28
CA VAL A 265 0.70 8.37 -6.04
C VAL A 265 -0.58 9.14 -5.72
N LEU A 266 -0.84 9.42 -4.44
CA LEU A 266 -2.04 10.11 -3.98
C LEU A 266 -2.05 11.61 -4.31
N GLN A 267 -0.88 12.20 -4.58
CA GLN A 267 -0.76 13.56 -5.14
C GLN A 267 -1.02 13.60 -6.66
N GLY A 268 -1.20 12.44 -7.30
CA GLY A 268 -1.37 12.30 -8.74
C GLY A 268 -0.09 11.81 -9.42
N ILE A 269 -0.24 10.80 -10.28
CA ILE A 269 0.85 10.28 -11.10
C ILE A 269 1.10 11.27 -12.24
N THR A 270 2.12 12.08 -12.05
CA THR A 270 2.58 13.08 -13.02
C THR A 270 3.67 12.50 -13.91
N ILE A 271 3.49 12.63 -15.22
CA ILE A 271 4.48 12.29 -16.26
C ILE A 271 4.66 13.50 -17.18
N ARG A 272 5.91 13.90 -17.41
CA ARG A 272 6.31 14.93 -18.38
C ARG A 272 6.66 14.30 -19.71
N MET A 273 5.85 14.50 -20.74
CA MET A 273 6.08 13.95 -22.08
C MET A 273 6.93 14.89 -22.95
N GLY A 274 7.07 16.16 -22.55
CA GLY A 274 7.95 17.16 -23.14
C GLY A 274 8.22 18.31 -22.17
N TYR A 275 8.81 19.42 -22.66
CA TYR A 275 9.08 20.59 -21.81
C TYR A 275 7.78 21.23 -21.28
N MET A 276 6.75 21.31 -22.14
CA MET A 276 5.44 21.90 -21.83
C MET A 276 4.33 20.86 -21.58
N ASP A 277 4.47 19.61 -22.06
CA ASP A 277 3.45 18.57 -21.90
C ASP A 277 3.63 17.81 -20.58
N LYS A 278 2.71 18.07 -19.64
CA LYS A 278 2.62 17.41 -18.33
C LYS A 278 1.23 16.80 -18.20
N ARG A 279 1.17 15.46 -18.10
CA ARG A 279 -0.07 14.72 -17.86
C ARG A 279 -0.12 14.24 -16.42
N VAL A 280 -1.31 14.29 -15.82
CA VAL A 280 -1.55 13.88 -14.44
C VAL A 280 -2.69 12.87 -14.41
N VAL A 281 -2.43 11.70 -13.82
CA VAL A 281 -3.46 10.72 -13.50
C VAL A 281 -3.78 10.82 -12.02
N HIS A 282 -4.99 11.24 -11.70
CA HIS A 282 -5.51 11.19 -10.34
C HIS A 282 -5.85 9.75 -9.96
N VAL A 283 -5.82 9.46 -8.66
CA VAL A 283 -5.95 8.08 -8.16
C VAL A 283 -7.04 8.00 -7.08
N ARG A 284 -7.76 6.88 -7.08
CA ARG A 284 -8.64 6.43 -6.00
C ARG A 284 -8.18 5.07 -5.47
N GLU A 285 -8.47 4.80 -4.21
CA GLU A 285 -8.17 3.54 -3.55
C GLU A 285 -8.92 2.36 -4.18
N TYR A 286 -8.40 1.15 -4.01
CA TYR A 286 -9.02 -0.05 -4.59
C TYR A 286 -10.42 -0.34 -4.05
N SER A 287 -10.72 0.15 -2.85
CA SER A 287 -12.01 -0.01 -2.17
C SER A 287 -12.99 1.11 -2.50
N PHE A 288 -12.63 2.05 -3.36
CA PHE A 288 -13.44 3.24 -3.64
C PHE A 288 -14.86 2.89 -4.08
N LEU A 289 -15.00 2.00 -5.07
CA LEU A 289 -16.31 1.59 -5.60
C LEU A 289 -17.12 0.72 -4.62
N ASP A 290 -16.47 0.12 -3.62
CA ASP A 290 -17.15 -0.63 -2.55
C ASP A 290 -17.76 0.33 -1.49
N ASN A 291 -17.33 1.59 -1.47
CA ASN A 291 -17.81 2.58 -0.51
C ASN A 291 -19.29 2.90 -0.75
N ALA A 292 -20.09 2.90 0.32
CA ALA A 292 -21.52 3.20 0.28
C ALA A 292 -21.82 4.66 -0.12
N LYS A 293 -20.84 5.56 0.04
CA LYS A 293 -20.96 6.98 -0.35
C LYS A 293 -20.76 7.21 -1.85
N VAL A 294 -20.26 6.22 -2.60
CA VAL A 294 -20.19 6.33 -4.06
C VAL A 294 -21.61 6.29 -4.63
N PRO A 295 -22.03 7.29 -5.43
CA PRO A 295 -23.38 7.36 -5.99
C PRO A 295 -23.73 6.12 -6.81
N ALA A 296 -24.96 5.63 -6.66
CA ALA A 296 -25.42 4.41 -7.33
C ALA A 296 -25.40 4.56 -8.85
N GLU A 297 -25.73 5.75 -9.36
CA GLU A 297 -25.68 6.06 -10.79
C GLU A 297 -24.25 5.99 -11.36
N LEU A 298 -23.23 6.34 -10.57
CA LEU A 298 -21.84 6.17 -10.98
C LEU A 298 -21.49 4.67 -11.07
N LYS A 299 -21.91 3.84 -10.11
CA LYS A 299 -21.67 2.39 -10.16
C LYS A 299 -22.38 1.73 -11.36
N ALA A 300 -23.59 2.17 -11.67
CA ALA A 300 -24.38 1.68 -12.80
C ALA A 300 -23.80 2.09 -14.17
N SER A 301 -23.00 3.15 -14.23
CA SER A 301 -22.40 3.67 -15.47
C SER A 301 -21.18 2.89 -16.00
N ARG A 302 -21.05 1.61 -15.62
CA ARG A 302 -19.88 0.79 -15.92
C ARG A 302 -19.98 0.12 -17.28
N LEU A 303 -18.96 0.31 -18.11
CA LEU A 303 -18.71 -0.42 -19.34
C LEU A 303 -17.44 -1.26 -19.21
N VAL A 304 -17.54 -2.56 -19.53
CA VAL A 304 -16.39 -3.46 -19.63
C VAL A 304 -15.84 -3.45 -21.05
N LEU A 305 -14.55 -3.21 -21.19
CA LEU A 305 -13.81 -3.41 -22.43
C LEU A 305 -13.08 -4.75 -22.35
N ALA A 306 -13.55 -5.72 -23.12
CA ALA A 306 -12.99 -7.05 -23.19
C ALA A 306 -12.23 -7.23 -24.52
N PRO A 307 -10.95 -7.67 -24.50
CA PRO A 307 -10.24 -7.96 -25.74
C PRO A 307 -10.99 -9.00 -26.59
N ALA A 308 -10.96 -8.84 -27.91
CA ALA A 308 -11.41 -9.85 -28.85
C ALA A 308 -10.71 -11.20 -28.63
N ALA A 309 -11.29 -12.30 -29.11
CA ALA A 309 -10.66 -13.61 -28.97
C ALA A 309 -9.33 -13.73 -29.73
N THR A 310 -9.20 -13.00 -30.84
CA THR A 310 -8.03 -13.03 -31.73
C THR A 310 -7.40 -11.66 -31.83
N ALA A 311 -6.06 -11.65 -31.90
CA ALA A 311 -5.30 -10.43 -32.17
C ALA A 311 -5.70 -9.86 -33.54
N THR A 312 -5.83 -8.54 -33.58
CA THR A 312 -6.02 -7.77 -34.80
C THR A 312 -4.64 -7.50 -35.40
N PRO A 313 -4.44 -7.76 -36.72
CA PRO A 313 -3.22 -7.35 -37.40
C PRO A 313 -2.99 -5.85 -37.23
N LYS A 314 -1.72 -5.44 -37.19
CA LYS A 314 -1.38 -4.02 -37.20
C LYS A 314 -1.83 -3.43 -38.55
N THR A 315 -2.84 -2.57 -38.52
CA THR A 315 -3.36 -1.87 -39.69
C THR A 315 -3.50 -0.38 -39.38
N ASP A 316 -3.34 0.44 -40.43
CA ASP A 316 -3.61 1.88 -40.40
C ASP A 316 -5.10 2.19 -40.67
N ASP A 317 -5.91 1.16 -40.93
CA ASP A 317 -7.34 1.31 -41.19
C ASP A 317 -8.08 1.91 -39.98
N PRO A 318 -9.16 2.68 -40.21
CA PRO A 318 -10.00 3.19 -39.14
C PRO A 318 -10.59 2.03 -38.32
N LEU A 319 -10.37 2.06 -37.01
CA LEU A 319 -11.00 1.08 -36.12
C LEU A 319 -12.53 1.25 -36.15
N PRO A 320 -13.30 0.15 -36.25
CA PRO A 320 -14.75 0.23 -36.22
C PRO A 320 -15.24 0.76 -34.86
N PRO A 321 -16.43 1.40 -34.81
CA PRO A 321 -17.00 1.86 -33.55
C PRO A 321 -17.27 0.69 -32.61
N LEU A 322 -17.15 0.94 -31.30
CA LEU A 322 -17.45 -0.06 -30.29
C LEU A 322 -18.95 -0.37 -30.28
N VAL A 323 -19.28 -1.66 -30.39
CA VAL A 323 -20.65 -2.16 -30.21
C VAL A 323 -20.78 -2.66 -28.78
N VAL A 324 -21.61 -1.98 -28.00
CA VAL A 324 -21.92 -2.38 -26.62
C VAL A 324 -23.01 -3.45 -26.63
N ARG A 325 -22.81 -4.50 -25.84
CA ARG A 325 -23.76 -5.60 -25.62
C ARG A 325 -23.83 -5.91 -24.14
N GLN A 326 -24.98 -6.40 -23.71
CA GLN A 326 -25.15 -6.93 -22.36
C GLN A 326 -24.62 -8.36 -22.29
N VAL A 327 -23.64 -8.59 -21.42
CA VAL A 327 -23.09 -9.92 -21.11
C VAL A 327 -23.27 -10.14 -19.62
N GLU A 328 -24.06 -11.16 -19.24
CA GLU A 328 -24.37 -11.46 -17.83
C GLU A 328 -24.89 -10.25 -17.03
N GLY A 329 -25.67 -9.38 -17.68
CA GLY A 329 -26.24 -8.17 -17.05
C GLY A 329 -25.25 -7.00 -16.92
N VAL A 330 -24.10 -7.06 -17.59
CA VAL A 330 -23.09 -5.99 -17.62
C VAL A 330 -22.89 -5.50 -19.05
N ASP A 331 -22.92 -4.18 -19.23
CA ASP A 331 -22.55 -3.56 -20.50
C ASP A 331 -21.08 -3.87 -20.81
N THR A 332 -20.86 -4.51 -21.96
CA THR A 332 -19.57 -5.00 -22.42
C THR A 332 -19.38 -4.66 -23.89
N ALA A 333 -18.21 -4.13 -24.24
CA ALA A 333 -17.77 -3.93 -25.61
C ALA A 333 -16.52 -4.77 -25.88
N THR A 334 -16.54 -5.51 -26.99
CA THR A 334 -15.35 -6.22 -27.47
C THR A 334 -14.42 -5.23 -28.17
N VAL A 335 -13.15 -5.21 -27.76
CA VAL A 335 -12.13 -4.30 -28.33
C VAL A 335 -11.09 -5.07 -29.14
N PRO A 336 -10.67 -4.56 -30.31
CA PRO A 336 -9.50 -5.10 -31.00
C PRO A 336 -8.25 -4.97 -30.11
N TRP A 337 -7.26 -5.84 -30.32
CA TRP A 337 -5.99 -5.80 -29.59
C TRP A 337 -4.86 -6.39 -30.44
N PRO A 338 -3.59 -5.98 -30.23
CA PRO A 338 -3.16 -4.92 -29.33
C PRO A 338 -3.44 -3.51 -29.91
N LEU A 339 -3.81 -2.57 -29.05
CA LEU A 339 -4.02 -1.15 -29.35
C LEU A 339 -2.86 -0.32 -28.82
N ASN A 340 -2.62 0.84 -29.44
CA ASN A 340 -1.88 1.92 -28.83
C ASN A 340 -2.80 2.89 -28.08
N THR A 341 -2.22 3.86 -27.37
CA THR A 341 -2.94 4.88 -26.60
C THR A 341 -3.94 5.69 -27.42
N ASP A 342 -3.60 6.08 -28.65
CA ASP A 342 -4.42 6.95 -29.48
C ASP A 342 -5.64 6.21 -30.04
N GLN A 343 -5.41 4.95 -30.43
CA GLN A 343 -6.47 4.02 -30.84
C GLN A 343 -7.47 3.80 -29.71
N LEU A 344 -6.98 3.54 -28.49
CA LEU A 344 -7.85 3.38 -27.32
C LEU A 344 -8.63 4.67 -27.03
N ALA A 345 -7.98 5.84 -27.06
CA ALA A 345 -8.62 7.12 -26.84
C ALA A 345 -9.71 7.42 -27.88
N LYS A 346 -9.45 7.14 -29.17
CA LYS A 346 -10.43 7.32 -30.24
C LYS A 346 -11.64 6.40 -30.09
N LEU A 347 -11.42 5.12 -29.75
CA LEU A 347 -12.50 4.17 -29.52
C LEU A 347 -13.39 4.57 -28.35
N VAL A 348 -12.79 4.95 -27.22
CA VAL A 348 -13.54 5.36 -26.02
C VAL A 348 -14.18 6.74 -26.20
N GLY A 349 -13.55 7.64 -26.96
CA GLY A 349 -14.10 8.96 -27.28
C GLY A 349 -15.40 8.92 -28.09
N GLY A 350 -15.65 7.82 -28.82
CA GLY A 350 -16.91 7.58 -29.52
C GLY A 350 -18.05 7.07 -28.63
N LEU A 351 -17.79 6.74 -27.36
CA LEU A 351 -18.81 6.23 -26.45
C LEU A 351 -19.65 7.35 -25.82
N PRO A 352 -20.91 7.07 -25.45
CA PRO A 352 -21.71 8.00 -24.66
C PRO A 352 -21.00 8.40 -23.36
N GLN A 353 -21.04 9.70 -23.03
CA GLN A 353 -20.52 10.22 -21.76
C GLN A 353 -21.24 9.67 -20.52
N ALA A 354 -22.39 9.00 -20.73
CA ALA A 354 -23.06 8.24 -19.70
C ALA A 354 -22.19 7.10 -19.13
N TYR A 355 -21.21 6.56 -19.88
CA TYR A 355 -20.25 5.58 -19.38
C TYR A 355 -19.11 6.26 -18.62
N ARG A 356 -19.36 6.52 -17.33
CA ARG A 356 -18.40 7.18 -16.45
C ARG A 356 -17.35 6.23 -15.91
N ILE A 357 -17.62 4.91 -15.85
CA ILE A 357 -16.62 3.90 -15.48
C ILE A 357 -16.26 3.07 -16.71
N ILE A 358 -15.00 3.16 -17.14
CA ILE A 358 -14.42 2.22 -18.10
C ILE A 358 -13.64 1.16 -17.32
N HIS A 359 -13.91 -0.11 -17.58
CA HIS A 359 -13.23 -1.23 -16.97
C HIS A 359 -12.47 -2.05 -18.00
N LEU A 360 -11.15 -2.17 -17.86
CA LEU A 360 -10.32 -3.00 -18.73
C LEU A 360 -10.20 -4.41 -18.16
N ALA A 361 -10.83 -5.39 -18.81
CA ALA A 361 -10.74 -6.79 -18.38
C ALA A 361 -9.31 -7.36 -18.52
N ASN A 362 -8.52 -6.83 -19.48
CA ASN A 362 -7.10 -7.15 -19.60
C ASN A 362 -6.33 -5.99 -20.24
N ALA A 363 -5.82 -5.08 -19.41
CA ALA A 363 -5.12 -3.88 -19.89
C ALA A 363 -3.80 -4.23 -20.61
N THR A 364 -3.07 -5.25 -20.15
CA THR A 364 -1.80 -5.68 -20.75
C THR A 364 -2.01 -6.16 -22.18
N LEU A 365 -3.02 -6.98 -22.42
CA LEU A 365 -3.35 -7.47 -23.76
C LEU A 365 -3.90 -6.34 -24.64
N THR A 366 -4.83 -5.54 -24.09
CA THR A 366 -5.48 -4.45 -24.82
C THR A 366 -4.47 -3.41 -25.30
N LEU A 367 -3.53 -2.99 -24.45
CA LEU A 367 -2.54 -1.95 -24.77
C LEU A 367 -1.16 -2.51 -25.12
N GLY A 368 -1.08 -3.72 -25.68
CA GLY A 368 0.20 -4.35 -26.02
C GLY A 368 1.08 -3.54 -26.98
N ASN A 369 0.51 -2.64 -27.79
CA ASN A 369 1.27 -1.75 -28.67
C ASN A 369 1.76 -0.47 -27.97
N GLY A 370 1.39 -0.26 -26.70
CA GLY A 370 1.89 0.82 -25.88
C GLY A 370 1.49 2.22 -26.36
N TRP A 371 2.46 3.13 -26.43
CA TRP A 371 2.27 4.49 -26.91
C TRP A 371 2.41 4.57 -28.42
N ALA A 372 1.61 5.44 -29.05
CA ALA A 372 1.76 5.73 -30.48
C ALA A 372 3.10 6.41 -30.79
N ASP A 373 3.53 7.38 -29.96
CA ASP A 373 4.84 8.03 -30.06
C ASP A 373 5.90 7.31 -29.18
N PRO A 374 6.98 6.77 -29.77
CA PRO A 374 8.09 6.17 -29.01
C PRO A 374 8.77 7.11 -28.00
N LYS A 375 8.78 8.43 -28.25
CA LYS A 375 9.36 9.43 -27.34
C LYS A 375 8.52 9.56 -26.07
N GLU A 376 7.20 9.64 -26.24
CA GLU A 376 6.23 9.59 -25.15
C GLU A 376 6.39 8.30 -24.33
N TRP A 377 6.52 7.15 -25.00
CA TRP A 377 6.76 5.88 -24.31
C TRP A 377 8.01 5.92 -23.44
N THR A 378 9.11 6.40 -24.00
CA THR A 378 10.39 6.47 -23.29
C THR A 378 10.32 7.44 -22.10
N ALA A 379 9.63 8.57 -22.26
CA ALA A 379 9.42 9.54 -21.18
C ALA A 379 8.56 8.96 -20.05
N PHE A 380 7.52 8.20 -20.40
CA PHE A 380 6.70 7.44 -19.47
C PHE A 380 7.52 6.40 -18.70
N ASP A 381 8.28 5.56 -19.40
CA ASP A 381 9.09 4.50 -18.79
C ASP A 381 10.12 5.02 -17.80
N LYS A 382 10.76 6.16 -18.10
CA LYS A 382 11.73 6.79 -17.20
C LYS A 382 11.07 7.31 -15.93
N GLN A 383 9.89 7.93 -16.05
CA GLN A 383 9.25 8.59 -14.92
C GLN A 383 8.40 7.67 -14.07
N ILE A 384 7.73 6.67 -14.64
CA ILE A 384 6.82 5.80 -13.89
C ILE A 384 7.55 5.02 -12.78
N GLN A 385 8.83 4.75 -12.97
CA GLN A 385 9.68 4.07 -11.99
C GLN A 385 9.83 4.83 -10.67
N VAL A 386 9.62 6.15 -10.63
CA VAL A 386 9.78 6.92 -9.39
C VAL A 386 8.62 6.72 -8.40
N TYR A 387 7.53 6.08 -8.84
CA TYR A 387 6.34 5.80 -8.04
C TYR A 387 6.38 4.43 -7.36
N LYS A 388 7.28 3.53 -7.75
CA LYS A 388 7.43 2.22 -7.09
C LYS A 388 8.08 2.37 -5.71
N ALA A 389 7.65 1.54 -4.76
CA ALA A 389 8.30 1.40 -3.47
C ALA A 389 9.49 0.43 -3.58
N TYR A 390 10.26 0.37 -2.49
CA TYR A 390 11.14 -0.76 -2.21
C TYR A 390 10.51 -1.57 -1.08
N TRP A 391 10.71 -2.88 -1.13
CA TRP A 391 10.45 -3.77 -0.02
C TRP A 391 11.66 -3.80 0.92
N CYS A 392 11.38 -3.89 2.22
CA CYS A 392 12.36 -3.92 3.28
C CYS A 392 11.86 -4.84 4.41
N CYS A 393 12.71 -5.60 5.08
CA CYS A 393 14.18 -5.65 4.95
C CYS A 393 14.69 -7.09 5.03
N ARG A 394 15.78 -7.40 4.33
CA ARG A 394 16.52 -8.65 4.54
C ARG A 394 17.24 -8.65 5.88
N SER A 395 17.36 -9.83 6.51
CA SER A 395 18.14 -9.98 7.73
C SER A 395 19.63 -9.72 7.47
N PRO A 396 20.42 -9.24 8.46
CA PRO A 396 21.88 -9.07 8.28
C PRO A 396 22.59 -10.37 7.86
N ALA A 397 22.17 -11.51 8.42
CA ALA A 397 22.72 -12.82 8.06
C ALA A 397 22.41 -13.19 6.59
N ASP A 398 21.22 -12.88 6.09
CA ASP A 398 20.87 -13.11 4.69
C ASP A 398 21.58 -12.15 3.75
N GLN A 399 21.78 -10.89 4.15
CA GLN A 399 22.58 -9.93 3.39
C GLN A 399 24.01 -10.44 3.19
N GLU A 400 24.65 -10.93 4.25
CA GLU A 400 25.99 -11.52 4.20
C GLU A 400 26.01 -12.81 3.38
N ARG A 401 25.12 -13.76 3.68
CA ARG A 401 25.04 -15.07 3.01
C ARG A 401 24.79 -14.96 1.50
N LEU A 402 23.93 -14.04 1.08
CA LEU A 402 23.52 -13.88 -0.32
C LEU A 402 24.32 -12.79 -1.06
N LYS A 403 25.17 -12.05 -0.35
CA LYS A 403 25.82 -10.83 -0.87
C LYS A 403 24.80 -9.86 -1.48
N ALA A 404 23.67 -9.68 -0.79
CA ALA A 404 22.50 -8.96 -1.28
C ALA A 404 22.22 -7.71 -0.42
N PRO A 405 21.63 -6.65 -0.99
CA PRO A 405 21.30 -5.43 -0.24
C PRO A 405 20.18 -5.66 0.80
N ASP A 406 20.09 -4.78 1.79
CA ASP A 406 18.96 -4.72 2.75
C ASP A 406 17.61 -4.60 2.03
N LYS A 407 17.53 -3.70 1.04
CA LYS A 407 16.30 -3.33 0.33
C LYS A 407 16.23 -3.99 -1.04
N ILE A 408 15.01 -4.34 -1.44
CA ILE A 408 14.72 -4.91 -2.76
C ILE A 408 13.72 -4.01 -3.46
N SER A 409 14.02 -3.61 -4.69
CA SER A 409 13.07 -2.81 -5.46
C SER A 409 12.13 -3.73 -6.23
N PHE A 410 10.84 -3.35 -6.25
CA PHE A 410 9.93 -3.92 -7.24
C PHE A 410 10.26 -3.40 -8.64
N GLU A 411 9.74 -4.07 -9.65
CA GLU A 411 9.79 -3.59 -11.03
C GLU A 411 8.38 -3.28 -11.54
N ILE A 412 8.21 -2.08 -12.09
CA ILE A 412 6.95 -1.65 -12.71
C ILE A 412 7.01 -1.75 -14.23
N LEU A 413 8.21 -1.77 -14.82
CA LEU A 413 8.37 -1.86 -16.27
C LEU A 413 8.19 -3.30 -16.74
N PRO A 414 7.47 -3.50 -17.86
CA PRO A 414 7.53 -4.74 -18.62
C PRO A 414 8.99 -5.12 -18.96
N ALA A 415 9.26 -6.42 -19.10
CA ALA A 415 10.63 -6.94 -19.21
C ALA A 415 11.35 -6.43 -20.46
N ASP A 416 10.66 -6.40 -21.60
CA ASP A 416 11.11 -5.84 -22.88
C ASP A 416 11.46 -4.35 -22.74
N ARG A 417 10.61 -3.57 -22.05
CA ARG A 417 10.82 -2.14 -21.83
C ARG A 417 12.01 -1.85 -20.91
N LYS A 418 12.24 -2.70 -19.91
CA LYS A 418 13.38 -2.58 -19.00
C LYS A 418 14.71 -2.68 -19.75
N LEU A 419 14.82 -3.58 -20.72
CA LEU A 419 16.04 -3.78 -21.51
C LEU A 419 16.40 -2.52 -22.32
N LEU A 420 15.40 -1.79 -22.82
CA LEU A 420 15.60 -0.57 -23.60
C LEU A 420 16.13 0.63 -22.78
N LEU A 421 15.97 0.59 -21.46
CA LEU A 421 16.47 1.62 -20.56
C LEU A 421 17.79 1.25 -19.86
N ALA A 422 18.29 0.03 -20.07
CA ALA A 422 19.59 -0.34 -19.57
C ALA A 422 20.66 0.55 -20.25
N PRO A 423 21.65 1.07 -19.49
CA PRO A 423 22.78 1.76 -20.12
C PRO A 423 23.43 0.80 -21.13
N ALA A 424 23.78 1.30 -22.31
CA ALA A 424 24.55 0.53 -23.27
C ALA A 424 25.85 0.06 -22.58
N SER A 425 26.02 -1.25 -22.50
CA SER A 425 27.17 -1.91 -21.87
C SER A 425 28.45 -1.69 -22.65
#